data_AF-A0A1Y1V8K0-F1
#
_entry.id   AF-A0A1Y1V8K0-F1
#
_cell.length_a   1.000
_cell.length_b   1.000
_cell.length_c   1.000
_cell.angle_alpha   90.00
_cell.angle_beta   90.00
_cell.angle_gamma   90.00
#
_symmetry.space_group_name_H-M   'P 1'
#
loop_
_entity.id
_entity.type
_entity.pdbx_description
1 polymer ?
#
loop_
_entity_poly.entity_id
_entity_poly.type
_entity_poly.pdbx_seq_one_letter_code
_entity_poly.pdbx_strand_id
1 'polypeptide(L)'
;MNTLNEHHVNQFVDILRFSRLRRSQLLNDINLIYEEESEKELYDTTYNKNEVEQIINNIRDVVKNFVENEVLNINHMNVLLLQQFCKQAEFWHLNLLANISELENRQLLNNIKQFEEEQFHKNKLMKQQTTNKLEPLINEGPVGILKKEIEELQKENKQIKQDKENLNNKIKELSNINNISDDKIKELKNKIDSLQHEIKKLNTLKYDKEKNKKDDLIKAVDDAIEDKKSKKQVKKDINDNLINEKINNIIEKSKLADIKGSKLNVDELLKFQNIQTQKQIKSLTEEVESLKKDLDSKLSQSSPVQNLKRMLIERNNQYKILKAEILKYNPNYQFQN
;
A
#
# COMPACT_ATOMS: atom_id res chain seq x y z
N MET A 1 -4.44 28.95 -19.01
CA MET A 1 -5.26 27.90 -19.64
C MET A 1 -4.41 26.85 -20.35
N ASN A 2 -3.38 27.18 -21.13
CA ASN A 2 -2.58 26.24 -21.95
C ASN A 2 -1.84 25.09 -21.21
N THR A 3 -1.94 25.00 -19.88
CA THR A 3 -1.38 23.94 -19.03
C THR A 3 -2.44 23.03 -18.41
N LEU A 4 -3.73 23.28 -18.66
CA LEU A 4 -4.85 22.50 -18.13
C LEU A 4 -5.26 21.41 -19.12
N ASN A 5 -5.70 20.27 -18.58
CA ASN A 5 -6.26 19.16 -19.34
C ASN A 5 -7.48 19.62 -20.16
N GLU A 6 -7.66 19.11 -21.38
CA GLU A 6 -8.78 19.41 -22.28
C GLU A 6 -10.14 19.20 -21.58
N HIS A 7 -10.28 18.15 -20.76
CA HIS A 7 -11.49 17.96 -19.95
C HIS A 7 -11.76 19.16 -19.03
N HIS A 8 -10.74 19.67 -18.32
CA HIS A 8 -10.90 20.82 -17.43
C HIS A 8 -11.17 22.11 -18.22
N VAL A 9 -10.52 22.28 -19.37
CA VAL A 9 -10.78 23.40 -20.29
C VAL A 9 -12.24 23.41 -20.75
N ASN A 10 -12.79 22.24 -21.11
CA ASN A 10 -14.20 22.11 -21.50
C ASN A 10 -15.15 22.44 -20.34
N GLN A 11 -14.89 21.93 -19.12
CA GLN A 11 -15.66 22.29 -17.92
C GLN A 11 -15.63 23.81 -17.66
N PHE A 12 -14.47 24.47 -17.81
CA PHE A 12 -14.37 25.94 -17.70
C PHE A 12 -15.14 26.67 -18.80
N VAL A 13 -15.17 26.16 -20.03
CA VAL A 13 -15.98 26.72 -21.13
C VAL A 13 -17.48 26.63 -20.84
N ASP A 14 -17.95 25.53 -20.26
CA ASP A 14 -19.36 25.39 -19.88
C ASP A 14 -19.74 26.31 -18.69
N ILE A 15 -18.86 26.45 -17.70
CA ILE A 15 -19.02 27.44 -16.62
C ILE A 15 -19.09 28.87 -17.19
N LEU A 16 -18.17 29.24 -18.09
CA LEU A 16 -18.19 30.56 -18.74
C LEU A 16 -19.45 30.77 -19.58
N ARG A 17 -19.94 29.73 -20.27
CA ARG A 17 -21.20 29.78 -21.03
C ARG A 17 -22.39 30.03 -20.12
N PHE A 18 -22.47 29.35 -18.97
CA PHE A 18 -23.48 29.57 -17.95
C PHE A 18 -23.42 31.00 -17.39
N SER A 19 -22.24 31.46 -16.96
CA SER A 19 -22.03 32.82 -16.44
C SER A 19 -22.39 33.90 -17.46
N ARG A 20 -22.09 33.68 -18.75
CA ARG A 20 -22.47 34.59 -19.83
C ARG A 20 -23.99 34.62 -20.06
N LEU A 21 -24.65 33.46 -20.08
CA LEU A 21 -26.12 33.40 -20.16
C LEU A 21 -26.76 34.12 -18.97
N ARG A 22 -26.28 33.88 -17.75
CA ARG A 22 -26.81 34.51 -16.54
C ARG A 22 -26.61 36.02 -16.53
N ARG A 23 -25.46 36.51 -16.98
CA ARG A 23 -25.20 37.96 -17.20
C ARG A 23 -26.19 38.56 -18.19
N SER A 24 -26.49 37.88 -19.30
CA SER A 24 -27.49 38.36 -20.27
C SER A 24 -28.92 38.35 -19.70
N GLN A 25 -29.26 37.38 -18.86
CA GLN A 25 -30.54 37.36 -18.14
C GLN A 25 -30.65 38.55 -17.18
N LEU A 26 -29.69 38.73 -16.27
CA LEU A 26 -29.68 39.87 -15.33
C LEU A 26 -29.80 41.23 -16.03
N LEU A 27 -29.12 41.43 -17.17
CA LEU A 27 -29.25 42.68 -17.93
C LEU A 27 -30.67 42.87 -18.51
N ASN A 28 -31.32 41.79 -18.97
CA ASN A 28 -32.71 41.86 -19.42
C ASN A 28 -33.68 42.09 -18.26
N ASP A 29 -33.47 41.41 -17.12
CA ASP A 29 -34.30 41.53 -15.92
C ASP A 29 -34.22 42.96 -15.35
N ILE A 30 -33.04 43.60 -15.37
CA ILE A 30 -32.87 45.02 -15.02
C ILE A 30 -33.66 45.91 -15.97
N ASN A 31 -33.61 45.68 -17.28
CA ASN A 31 -34.37 46.47 -18.25
C ASN A 31 -35.89 46.32 -18.01
N LEU A 32 -36.37 45.11 -17.74
CA LEU A 32 -37.78 44.84 -17.40
C LEU A 32 -38.20 45.58 -16.13
N ILE A 33 -37.36 45.62 -15.09
CA ILE A 33 -37.63 46.42 -13.88
C ILE A 33 -37.74 47.92 -14.21
N TYR A 34 -36.88 48.45 -15.10
CA TYR A 34 -37.01 49.83 -15.55
C TYR A 34 -38.30 50.09 -16.34
N GLU A 35 -38.70 49.17 -17.23
CA GLU A 35 -39.97 49.25 -17.97
C GLU A 35 -41.17 49.19 -17.01
N GLU A 36 -41.19 48.22 -16.09
CA GLU A 36 -42.25 48.04 -15.10
C GLU A 36 -42.40 49.24 -14.15
N GLU A 37 -41.31 49.73 -13.54
CA GLU A 37 -41.40 50.88 -12.63
C GLU A 37 -41.68 52.19 -13.38
N SER A 38 -41.18 52.33 -14.61
CA SER A 38 -41.58 53.45 -15.49
C SER A 38 -43.08 53.42 -15.78
N GLU A 39 -43.68 52.26 -16.03
CA GLU A 39 -45.14 52.12 -16.20
C GLU A 39 -45.93 52.36 -14.90
N LYS A 40 -45.36 52.02 -13.73
CA LYS A 40 -45.99 52.22 -12.41
C LYS A 40 -45.91 53.65 -11.88
N GLU A 41 -44.90 54.42 -12.27
CA GLU A 41 -44.68 55.77 -11.75
C GLU A 41 -45.04 56.89 -12.75
N LEU A 42 -45.04 56.63 -14.06
CA LEU A 42 -45.34 57.63 -15.12
C LEU A 42 -46.82 57.67 -15.58
N TYR A 43 -47.78 57.63 -14.63
CA TYR A 43 -49.22 57.76 -14.95
C TYR A 43 -49.71 59.18 -15.25
N ASP A 44 -49.02 60.21 -14.75
CA ASP A 44 -49.49 61.60 -14.79
C ASP A 44 -48.86 62.39 -15.94
N THR A 45 -49.58 63.39 -16.48
CA THR A 45 -49.07 64.17 -17.63
C THR A 45 -48.13 65.31 -17.23
N THR A 46 -48.03 65.62 -15.94
CA THR A 46 -47.22 66.71 -15.39
C THR A 46 -46.65 66.32 -14.04
N TYR A 47 -45.34 66.46 -13.88
CA TYR A 47 -44.63 66.17 -12.62
C TYR A 47 -43.92 67.40 -12.07
N ASN A 48 -43.94 67.55 -10.75
CA ASN A 48 -43.11 68.50 -10.03
C ASN A 48 -41.70 67.92 -9.78
N LYS A 49 -40.71 68.78 -9.51
CA LYS A 49 -39.31 68.34 -9.34
C LYS A 49 -39.15 67.27 -8.24
N ASN A 50 -39.84 67.42 -7.12
CA ASN A 50 -39.73 66.53 -5.97
C ASN A 50 -40.35 65.16 -6.26
N GLU A 51 -41.44 65.11 -7.04
CA GLU A 51 -42.03 63.86 -7.53
C GLU A 51 -41.06 63.13 -8.46
N VAL A 52 -40.47 63.82 -9.45
CA VAL A 52 -39.43 63.21 -10.32
C VAL A 52 -38.23 62.73 -9.51
N GLU A 53 -37.82 63.47 -8.49
CA GLU A 53 -36.72 63.08 -7.60
C GLU A 53 -37.09 61.87 -6.71
N GLN A 54 -38.35 61.73 -6.30
CA GLN A 54 -38.85 60.53 -5.59
C GLN A 54 -38.88 59.31 -6.51
N ILE A 55 -39.46 59.44 -7.71
CA ILE A 55 -39.51 58.41 -8.76
C ILE A 55 -38.11 57.84 -9.07
N ILE A 56 -37.14 58.73 -9.33
CA ILE A 56 -35.76 58.32 -9.60
C ILE A 56 -35.12 57.58 -8.40
N ASN A 57 -35.43 57.99 -7.16
CA ASN A 57 -34.91 57.32 -5.97
C ASN A 57 -35.60 55.95 -5.71
N ASN A 58 -36.91 55.84 -5.97
CA ASN A 58 -37.66 54.59 -5.85
C ASN A 58 -37.11 53.54 -6.83
N ILE A 59 -37.03 53.89 -8.12
CA ILE A 59 -36.44 53.02 -9.15
C ILE A 59 -35.02 52.61 -8.78
N ARG A 60 -34.20 53.56 -8.29
CA ARG A 60 -32.83 53.28 -7.85
C ARG A 60 -32.79 52.25 -6.72
N ASP A 61 -33.65 52.36 -5.71
CA ASP A 61 -33.67 51.44 -4.57
C ASP A 61 -34.23 50.07 -4.97
N VAL A 62 -35.23 49.99 -5.84
CA VAL A 62 -35.73 48.71 -6.41
C VAL A 62 -34.63 48.00 -7.20
N VAL A 63 -33.99 48.69 -8.15
CA VAL A 63 -32.89 48.13 -8.96
C VAL A 63 -31.69 47.74 -8.09
N LYS A 64 -31.34 48.56 -7.08
CA LYS A 64 -30.26 48.23 -6.14
C LYS A 64 -30.58 46.96 -5.36
N ASN A 65 -31.77 46.85 -4.78
CA ASN A 65 -32.19 45.66 -4.03
C ASN A 65 -32.21 44.41 -4.92
N PHE A 66 -32.66 44.53 -6.18
CA PHE A 66 -32.60 43.43 -7.14
C PHE A 66 -31.16 42.98 -7.42
N VAL A 67 -30.26 43.93 -7.74
CA VAL A 67 -28.86 43.64 -8.05
C VAL A 67 -28.12 43.06 -6.84
N GLU A 68 -28.34 43.58 -5.62
CA GLU A 68 -27.73 43.03 -4.41
C GLU A 68 -28.16 41.58 -4.15
N ASN A 69 -29.45 41.26 -4.30
CA ASN A 69 -29.97 39.90 -4.17
C ASN A 69 -29.41 38.94 -5.24
N GLU A 70 -29.33 39.37 -6.51
CA GLU A 70 -28.82 38.51 -7.58
C GLU A 70 -27.29 38.35 -7.54
N VAL A 71 -26.53 39.36 -7.11
CA VAL A 71 -25.09 39.22 -6.83
C VAL A 71 -24.85 38.22 -5.69
N LEU A 72 -25.68 38.27 -4.63
CA LEU A 72 -25.64 37.30 -3.53
C LEU A 72 -26.00 35.88 -4.02
N ASN A 73 -27.00 35.75 -4.90
CA ASN A 73 -27.33 34.48 -5.56
C ASN A 73 -26.18 33.94 -6.42
N ILE A 74 -25.51 34.79 -7.21
CA ILE A 74 -24.31 34.42 -7.98
C ILE A 74 -23.20 33.92 -7.06
N ASN A 75 -22.97 34.56 -5.92
CA ASN A 75 -22.00 34.10 -4.92
C ASN A 75 -22.38 32.72 -4.35
N HIS A 76 -23.66 32.48 -4.06
CA HIS A 76 -24.14 31.16 -3.64
C HIS A 76 -23.96 30.08 -4.72
N MET A 77 -24.24 30.40 -6.00
CA MET A 77 -23.99 29.50 -7.13
C MET A 77 -22.50 29.17 -7.29
N ASN A 78 -21.62 30.14 -7.13
CA ASN A 78 -20.17 29.95 -7.18
C ASN A 78 -19.67 29.07 -6.01
N VAL A 79 -20.18 29.29 -4.80
CA VAL A 79 -19.87 28.43 -3.63
C VAL A 79 -20.39 27.00 -3.83
N LEU A 80 -21.58 26.83 -4.41
CA LEU A 80 -22.13 25.51 -4.73
C LEU A 80 -21.27 24.77 -5.78
N LEU A 81 -20.80 25.47 -6.82
CA LEU A 81 -19.89 24.92 -7.83
C LEU A 81 -18.55 24.51 -7.20
N LEU A 82 -17.96 25.35 -6.35
CA LEU A 82 -16.76 24.99 -5.59
C LEU A 82 -17.00 23.79 -4.67
N GLN A 83 -18.17 23.70 -4.02
CA GLN A 83 -18.55 22.54 -3.22
C GLN A 83 -18.62 21.25 -4.05
N GLN A 84 -19.06 21.31 -5.31
CA GLN A 84 -19.07 20.16 -6.22
C GLN A 84 -17.65 19.71 -6.57
N PHE A 85 -16.75 20.64 -6.90
CA PHE A 85 -15.34 20.32 -7.14
C PHE A 85 -14.63 19.77 -5.89
N CYS A 86 -14.90 20.34 -4.71
CA CYS A 86 -14.36 19.83 -3.45
C CYS A 86 -14.89 18.43 -3.10
N LYS A 87 -16.17 18.12 -3.37
CA LYS A 87 -16.72 16.76 -3.21
C LYS A 87 -16.07 15.75 -4.15
N GLN A 88 -15.76 16.14 -5.38
CA GLN A 88 -14.98 15.31 -6.29
C GLN A 88 -13.58 15.10 -5.71
N ALA A 89 -12.86 16.16 -5.35
CA ALA A 89 -11.52 16.06 -4.77
C ALA A 89 -11.47 15.21 -3.49
N GLU A 90 -12.45 15.34 -2.59
CA GLU A 90 -12.60 14.52 -1.37
C GLU A 90 -12.75 13.03 -1.69
N PHE A 91 -13.52 12.69 -2.73
CA PHE A 91 -13.66 11.32 -3.24
C PHE A 91 -12.34 10.74 -3.78
N TRP A 92 -11.44 11.60 -4.28
CA TRP A 92 -10.07 11.24 -4.69
C TRP A 92 -9.04 11.44 -3.56
N HIS A 93 -9.48 11.76 -2.33
CA HIS A 93 -8.65 12.10 -1.17
C HIS A 93 -7.63 13.24 -1.41
N LEU A 94 -7.97 14.19 -2.28
CA LEU A 94 -7.16 15.36 -2.62
C LEU A 94 -7.52 16.58 -1.78
N ASN A 95 -6.52 17.20 -1.16
CA ASN A 95 -6.65 18.49 -0.49
C ASN A 95 -6.48 19.62 -1.50
N LEU A 96 -7.56 20.30 -1.87
CA LEU A 96 -7.50 21.50 -2.71
C LEU A 96 -7.13 22.73 -1.87
N LEU A 97 -6.10 23.47 -2.31
CA LEU A 97 -5.75 24.78 -1.76
C LEU A 97 -6.00 25.85 -2.83
N ALA A 98 -6.91 26.78 -2.54
CA ALA A 98 -7.19 27.92 -3.40
C ALA A 98 -6.45 29.16 -2.88
N ASN A 99 -5.58 29.76 -3.69
CA ASN A 99 -4.93 31.02 -3.34
C ASN A 99 -5.88 32.19 -3.64
N ILE A 100 -6.62 32.63 -2.62
CA ILE A 100 -7.59 33.74 -2.72
C ILE A 100 -6.90 35.02 -3.26
N SER A 101 -5.64 35.24 -2.91
CA SER A 101 -4.83 36.40 -3.32
C SER A 101 -4.65 36.53 -4.85
N GLU A 102 -4.81 35.43 -5.60
CA GLU A 102 -4.69 35.45 -7.07
C GLU A 102 -5.99 35.87 -7.77
N LEU A 103 -7.14 35.86 -7.07
CA LEU A 103 -8.44 36.22 -7.67
C LEU A 103 -8.54 37.71 -8.05
N GLU A 104 -7.82 38.58 -7.32
CA GLU A 104 -7.76 40.02 -7.61
C GLU A 104 -6.69 40.37 -8.67
N ASN A 105 -5.90 39.39 -9.13
CA ASN A 105 -4.83 39.64 -10.08
C ASN A 105 -5.40 40.01 -11.47
N ARG A 106 -5.38 41.30 -11.77
CA ARG A 106 -5.86 41.87 -13.04
C ARG A 106 -5.24 41.23 -14.28
N GLN A 107 -4.01 40.72 -14.21
CA GLN A 107 -3.40 40.02 -15.35
C GLN A 107 -4.06 38.66 -15.58
N LEU A 108 -4.33 37.88 -14.51
CA LEU A 108 -5.04 36.61 -14.62
C LEU A 108 -6.49 36.81 -15.08
N LEU A 109 -7.17 37.84 -14.57
CA LEU A 109 -8.52 38.23 -15.02
C LEU A 109 -8.53 38.63 -16.50
N ASN A 110 -7.55 39.40 -16.97
CA ASN A 110 -7.42 39.76 -18.39
C ASN A 110 -7.14 38.52 -19.27
N ASN A 111 -6.33 37.57 -18.80
CA ASN A 111 -6.08 36.31 -19.52
C ASN A 111 -7.35 35.45 -19.61
N ILE A 112 -8.18 35.41 -18.56
CA ILE A 112 -9.49 34.74 -18.59
C ILE A 112 -10.44 35.44 -19.55
N LYS A 113 -10.45 36.78 -19.57
CA LYS A 113 -11.25 37.58 -20.50
C LYS A 113 -10.86 37.32 -21.96
N GLN A 114 -9.57 37.35 -22.28
CA GLN A 114 -9.07 37.02 -23.62
C GLN A 114 -9.43 35.58 -24.01
N PHE A 115 -9.34 34.63 -23.08
CA PHE A 115 -9.78 33.25 -23.31
C PHE A 115 -11.30 33.15 -23.55
N GLU A 116 -12.15 33.85 -22.80
CA GLU A 116 -13.60 33.94 -23.07
C GLU A 116 -13.83 34.48 -24.49
N GLU A 117 -13.21 35.62 -24.82
CA GLU A 117 -13.32 36.24 -26.15
C GLU A 117 -12.89 35.26 -27.26
N GLU A 118 -11.73 34.61 -27.15
CA GLU A 118 -11.26 33.63 -28.14
C GLU A 118 -12.19 32.43 -28.32
N GLN A 119 -12.68 31.84 -27.22
CA GLN A 119 -13.53 30.65 -27.28
C GLN A 119 -14.92 30.98 -27.83
N PHE A 120 -15.48 32.15 -27.48
CA PHE A 120 -16.83 32.52 -27.94
C PHE A 120 -16.85 33.30 -29.27
N HIS A 121 -15.74 33.91 -29.72
CA HIS A 121 -15.62 34.41 -31.09
C HIS A 121 -15.50 33.27 -32.12
N LYS A 122 -14.77 32.20 -31.81
CA LYS A 122 -14.68 30.99 -32.67
C LYS A 122 -16.03 30.28 -32.84
N ASN A 123 -16.92 30.39 -31.85
CA ASN A 123 -18.25 29.74 -31.87
C ASN A 123 -19.29 30.34 -32.85
N LYS A 124 -19.02 31.46 -33.53
CA LYS A 124 -19.89 31.91 -34.64
C LYS A 124 -19.84 30.99 -35.88
N LEU A 125 -18.87 30.08 -35.96
CA LEU A 125 -18.73 29.07 -37.03
C LEU A 125 -19.17 27.65 -36.62
N MET A 126 -19.44 27.38 -35.34
CA MET A 126 -19.87 26.05 -34.85
C MET A 126 -21.39 25.89 -34.76
N LYS A 127 -22.10 26.19 -35.85
CA LYS A 127 -23.48 25.69 -36.09
C LYS A 127 -23.48 24.37 -36.86
N GLN A 128 -22.67 23.41 -36.41
CA GLN A 128 -22.70 22.00 -36.82
C GLN A 128 -22.61 21.18 -35.52
N GLN A 129 -23.64 20.37 -35.21
CA GLN A 129 -23.60 18.91 -35.39
C GLN A 129 -22.50 18.25 -34.53
N THR A 130 -22.77 17.40 -33.54
CA THR A 130 -24.02 16.69 -33.17
C THR A 130 -24.10 16.48 -31.66
N THR A 131 -25.29 16.14 -31.18
CA THR A 131 -25.45 15.35 -29.94
C THR A 131 -24.80 13.98 -30.13
N ASN A 132 -23.48 13.90 -29.98
CA ASN A 132 -22.83 12.62 -29.79
C ASN A 132 -23.39 12.03 -28.50
N LYS A 133 -23.99 10.86 -28.62
CA LYS A 133 -24.64 10.16 -27.51
C LYS A 133 -23.65 10.03 -26.36
N LEU A 134 -24.13 10.23 -25.14
CA LEU A 134 -23.41 10.00 -23.89
C LEU A 134 -22.54 8.73 -24.00
N GLU A 135 -21.23 8.91 -24.16
CA GLU A 135 -20.30 7.81 -23.98
C GLU A 135 -20.25 7.50 -22.49
N PRO A 136 -20.40 6.22 -22.07
CA PRO A 136 -20.33 5.88 -20.67
C PRO A 136 -18.93 6.15 -20.11
N LEU A 137 -18.83 7.03 -19.12
CA LEU A 137 -17.62 7.28 -18.32
C LEU A 137 -17.25 6.05 -17.46
N ILE A 138 -16.82 4.98 -18.12
CA ILE A 138 -16.41 3.71 -17.49
C ILE A 138 -14.90 3.67 -17.19
N ASN A 139 -14.11 4.52 -17.86
CA ASN A 139 -12.64 4.45 -17.81
C ASN A 139 -11.97 5.49 -16.88
N GLU A 140 -12.68 6.53 -16.40
CA GLU A 140 -12.11 7.62 -15.58
C GLU A 140 -12.73 7.71 -14.17
N GLY A 141 -12.88 6.55 -13.52
CA GLY A 141 -13.36 6.45 -12.13
C GLY A 141 -12.67 5.32 -11.37
N PRO A 142 -13.16 4.93 -10.18
CA PRO A 142 -12.58 3.84 -9.38
C PRO A 142 -12.41 2.54 -10.16
N VAL A 143 -13.33 2.24 -11.08
CA VAL A 143 -13.26 1.06 -11.96
C VAL A 143 -12.10 1.14 -12.95
N GLY A 144 -11.74 2.34 -13.44
CA GLY A 144 -10.58 2.57 -14.28
C GLY A 144 -9.26 2.41 -13.51
N ILE A 145 -9.19 2.95 -12.29
CA ILE A 145 -8.05 2.73 -11.38
C ILE A 145 -7.90 1.25 -11.06
N LEU A 146 -8.99 0.59 -10.63
CA LEU A 146 -9.00 -0.84 -10.32
C LEU A 146 -8.62 -1.68 -11.54
N LYS A 147 -9.04 -1.31 -12.75
CA LYS A 147 -8.63 -2.01 -13.97
C LYS A 147 -7.14 -1.82 -14.27
N LYS A 148 -6.60 -0.62 -14.07
CA LYS A 148 -5.16 -0.34 -14.20
C LYS A 148 -4.34 -1.08 -13.14
N GLU A 149 -4.79 -1.09 -11.89
CA GLU A 149 -4.22 -1.86 -10.78
C GLU A 149 -4.27 -3.36 -11.07
N ILE A 150 -5.39 -3.87 -11.58
CA ILE A 150 -5.51 -5.27 -12.04
C ILE A 150 -4.53 -5.57 -13.18
N GLU A 151 -4.31 -4.66 -14.13
CA GLU A 151 -3.33 -4.82 -15.20
C GLU A 151 -1.87 -4.78 -14.67
N GLU A 152 -1.57 -3.94 -13.68
CA GLU A 152 -0.26 -3.84 -13.03
C GLU A 152 0.02 -5.08 -12.16
N LEU A 153 -0.92 -5.48 -11.31
CA LEU A 153 -0.88 -6.75 -10.56
C LEU A 153 -0.82 -7.98 -11.48
N GLN A 154 -1.45 -7.96 -12.66
CA GLN A 154 -1.32 -9.04 -13.66
C GLN A 154 0.06 -9.07 -14.31
N LYS A 155 0.71 -7.91 -14.53
CA LYS A 155 2.11 -7.84 -15.00
C LYS A 155 3.06 -8.35 -13.92
N GLU A 156 2.88 -7.94 -12.67
CA GLU A 156 3.67 -8.42 -11.53
C GLU A 156 3.51 -9.94 -11.34
N ASN A 157 2.28 -10.45 -11.39
CA ASN A 157 2.03 -11.90 -11.33
C ASN A 157 2.65 -12.68 -12.50
N LYS A 158 2.80 -12.07 -13.68
CA LYS A 158 3.53 -12.67 -14.81
C LYS A 158 5.04 -12.66 -14.54
N GLN A 159 5.59 -11.55 -14.04
CA GLN A 159 7.00 -11.44 -13.67
C GLN A 159 7.37 -12.45 -12.58
N ILE A 160 6.61 -12.50 -11.48
CA ILE A 160 6.80 -13.47 -10.39
C ILE A 160 6.71 -14.92 -10.89
N LYS A 161 5.83 -15.22 -11.87
CA LYS A 161 5.78 -16.55 -12.49
C LYS A 161 7.03 -16.87 -13.30
N GLN A 162 7.54 -15.92 -14.11
CA GLN A 162 8.79 -16.08 -14.85
C GLN A 162 9.98 -16.23 -13.90
N ASP A 163 10.06 -15.43 -12.84
CA ASP A 163 11.13 -15.51 -11.83
C ASP A 163 11.08 -16.84 -11.07
N LYS A 164 9.88 -17.33 -10.74
CA LYS A 164 9.68 -18.68 -10.17
C LYS A 164 10.11 -19.78 -11.14
N GLU A 165 9.86 -19.64 -12.44
CA GLU A 165 10.31 -20.59 -13.46
C GLU A 165 11.83 -20.59 -13.61
N ASN A 166 12.45 -19.40 -13.65
CA ASN A 166 13.89 -19.20 -13.67
C ASN A 166 14.57 -19.82 -12.42
N LEU A 167 14.00 -19.57 -11.23
CA LEU A 167 14.47 -20.17 -9.98
C LEU A 167 14.31 -21.70 -9.98
N ASN A 168 13.19 -22.24 -10.47
CA ASN A 168 12.98 -23.68 -10.60
C ASN A 168 13.98 -24.33 -11.56
N ASN A 169 14.33 -23.67 -12.67
CA ASN A 169 15.34 -24.16 -13.60
C ASN A 169 16.73 -24.16 -12.92
N LYS A 170 17.07 -23.11 -12.19
CA LYS A 170 18.32 -23.04 -11.41
C LYS A 170 18.39 -24.07 -10.27
N ILE A 171 17.26 -24.39 -9.64
CA ILE A 171 17.15 -25.48 -8.66
C ILE A 171 17.38 -26.85 -9.32
N LYS A 172 16.84 -27.09 -10.53
CA LYS A 172 17.12 -28.32 -11.28
C LYS A 172 18.59 -28.43 -11.68
N GLU A 173 19.22 -27.35 -12.13
CA GLU A 173 20.65 -27.30 -12.44
C GLU A 173 21.51 -27.63 -11.20
N LEU A 174 21.22 -26.99 -10.06
CA LEU A 174 21.91 -27.27 -8.79
C LEU A 174 21.67 -28.71 -8.30
N SER A 175 20.45 -29.24 -8.48
CA SER A 175 20.16 -30.64 -8.16
C SER A 175 20.94 -31.61 -9.05
N ASN A 176 21.09 -31.31 -10.34
CA ASN A 176 21.90 -32.13 -11.25
C ASN A 176 23.38 -32.07 -10.88
N ILE A 177 23.90 -30.89 -10.53
CA ILE A 177 25.29 -30.72 -10.06
C ILE A 177 25.53 -31.48 -8.74
N ASN A 178 24.57 -31.42 -7.80
CA ASN A 178 24.63 -32.20 -6.57
C ASN A 178 24.62 -33.71 -6.86
N ASN A 179 23.72 -34.21 -7.72
CA ASN A 179 23.69 -35.63 -8.10
C ASN A 179 25.03 -36.09 -8.70
N ILE A 180 25.62 -35.32 -9.62
CA ILE A 180 26.95 -35.60 -10.20
C ILE A 180 28.04 -35.58 -9.12
N SER A 181 27.93 -34.70 -8.12
CA SER A 181 28.88 -34.60 -7.01
C SER A 181 28.74 -35.78 -6.05
N ASP A 182 27.51 -36.20 -5.75
CA ASP A 182 27.20 -37.38 -4.94
C ASP A 182 27.67 -38.68 -5.62
N ASP A 183 27.53 -38.79 -6.94
CA ASP A 183 28.04 -39.94 -7.70
C ASP A 183 29.57 -39.97 -7.70
N LYS A 184 30.25 -38.82 -7.85
CA LYS A 184 31.71 -38.71 -7.63
C LYS A 184 32.11 -39.08 -6.20
N ILE A 185 31.32 -38.70 -5.20
CA ILE A 185 31.54 -39.09 -3.80
C ILE A 185 31.37 -40.61 -3.62
N LYS A 186 30.41 -41.26 -4.28
CA LYS A 186 30.26 -42.73 -4.29
C LYS A 186 31.46 -43.40 -4.97
N GLU A 187 31.92 -42.92 -6.12
CA GLU A 187 33.12 -43.45 -6.77
C GLU A 187 34.38 -43.33 -5.88
N LEU A 188 34.57 -42.19 -5.24
CA LEU A 188 35.69 -41.97 -4.33
C LEU A 188 35.59 -42.85 -3.08
N LYS A 189 34.39 -43.06 -2.52
CA LYS A 189 34.16 -44.03 -1.44
C LYS A 189 34.51 -45.45 -1.88
N ASN A 190 34.02 -45.91 -3.03
CA ASN A 190 34.34 -47.23 -3.56
C ASN A 190 35.86 -47.42 -3.78
N LYS A 191 36.57 -46.40 -4.27
CA LYS A 191 38.04 -46.41 -4.39
C LYS A 191 38.74 -46.46 -3.03
N ILE A 192 38.26 -45.70 -2.04
CA ILE A 192 38.76 -45.75 -0.66
C ILE A 192 38.54 -47.14 -0.06
N ASP A 193 37.37 -47.75 -0.24
CA ASP A 193 37.06 -49.09 0.27
C ASP A 193 37.92 -50.17 -0.39
N SER A 194 38.17 -50.07 -1.71
CA SER A 194 39.10 -50.98 -2.40
C SER A 194 40.54 -50.83 -1.89
N LEU A 195 41.01 -49.60 -1.68
CA LEU A 195 42.34 -49.32 -1.12
C LEU A 195 42.45 -49.77 0.34
N GLN A 196 41.40 -49.59 1.16
CA GLN A 196 41.35 -50.11 2.53
C GLN A 196 41.40 -51.64 2.55
N HIS A 197 40.72 -52.31 1.62
CA HIS A 197 40.76 -53.76 1.49
C HIS A 197 42.13 -54.25 1.01
N GLU A 198 42.80 -53.51 0.13
CA GLU A 198 44.18 -53.77 -0.30
C GLU A 198 45.19 -53.55 0.83
N ILE A 199 45.06 -52.47 1.60
CA ILE A 199 45.85 -52.22 2.82
C ILE A 199 45.64 -53.35 3.84
N LYS A 200 44.40 -53.81 4.05
CA LYS A 200 44.10 -54.96 4.91
C LYS A 200 44.81 -56.23 4.41
N LYS A 201 44.74 -56.54 3.12
CA LYS A 201 45.46 -57.67 2.49
C LYS A 201 46.97 -57.58 2.64
N LEU A 202 47.55 -56.39 2.42
CA LEU A 202 48.99 -56.15 2.59
C LEU A 202 49.42 -56.29 4.06
N ASN A 203 48.57 -55.88 5.00
CA ASN A 203 48.82 -56.07 6.42
C ASN A 203 48.73 -57.55 6.84
N THR A 204 47.74 -58.33 6.36
CA THR A 204 47.73 -59.78 6.62
C THR A 204 48.96 -60.46 6.01
N LEU A 205 49.34 -60.13 4.78
CA LEU A 205 50.57 -60.63 4.14
C LEU A 205 51.86 -60.22 4.88
N LYS A 206 51.88 -59.09 5.58
CA LYS A 206 52.99 -58.71 6.48
C LYS A 206 52.99 -59.56 7.74
N TYR A 207 51.83 -59.71 8.40
CA TYR A 207 51.69 -60.57 9.58
C TYR A 207 52.07 -62.04 9.28
N ASP A 208 51.67 -62.59 8.13
CA ASP A 208 52.03 -63.95 7.73
C ASP A 208 53.54 -64.08 7.44
N LYS A 209 54.17 -63.07 6.83
CA LYS A 209 55.63 -63.03 6.62
C LYS A 209 56.42 -62.87 7.92
N GLU A 210 55.92 -62.09 8.87
CA GLU A 210 56.53 -61.96 10.21
C GLU A 210 56.30 -63.20 11.06
N LYS A 211 55.15 -63.87 10.93
CA LYS A 211 54.86 -65.15 11.57
C LYS A 211 55.79 -66.23 11.02
N ASN A 212 55.90 -66.41 9.71
CA ASN A 212 56.80 -67.41 9.13
C ASN A 212 58.25 -67.16 9.57
N LYS A 213 58.72 -65.90 9.60
CA LYS A 213 60.05 -65.56 10.15
C LYS A 213 60.19 -65.89 11.64
N LYS A 214 59.13 -65.73 12.44
CA LYS A 214 59.15 -66.15 13.86
C LYS A 214 59.12 -67.66 14.00
N ASP A 215 58.35 -68.38 13.19
CA ASP A 215 58.26 -69.84 13.22
C ASP A 215 59.60 -70.48 12.75
N ASP A 216 60.30 -69.86 11.79
CA ASP A 216 61.67 -70.25 11.39
C ASP A 216 62.70 -69.93 12.49
N LEU A 217 62.57 -68.79 13.19
CA LEU A 217 63.39 -68.46 14.37
C LEU A 217 63.11 -69.39 15.56
N ILE A 218 61.87 -69.81 15.75
CA ILE A 218 61.48 -70.76 16.81
C ILE A 218 62.08 -72.13 16.53
N LYS A 219 62.03 -72.64 15.28
CA LYS A 219 62.74 -73.87 14.92
C LYS A 219 64.24 -73.79 15.17
N ALA A 220 64.89 -72.71 14.75
CA ALA A 220 66.33 -72.49 15.00
C ALA A 220 66.67 -72.35 16.50
N VAL A 221 65.70 -72.00 17.35
CA VAL A 221 65.83 -71.93 18.81
C VAL A 221 65.52 -73.29 19.46
N ASP A 222 64.54 -74.04 18.97
CA ASP A 222 64.22 -75.40 19.44
C ASP A 222 65.38 -76.36 19.12
N ASP A 223 65.95 -76.28 17.90
CA ASP A 223 67.18 -76.98 17.50
C ASP A 223 68.40 -76.61 18.38
N ALA A 224 68.38 -75.42 18.99
CA ALA A 224 69.43 -74.95 19.92
C ALA A 224 69.13 -75.26 21.40
N ILE A 225 67.90 -75.66 21.74
CA ILE A 225 67.45 -75.94 23.12
C ILE A 225 67.64 -77.42 23.50
N GLU A 226 67.71 -78.33 22.53
CA GLU A 226 67.97 -79.75 22.83
C GLU A 226 69.38 -80.01 23.43
N ASP A 227 70.34 -79.11 23.20
CA ASP A 227 71.77 -79.37 23.46
C ASP A 227 72.30 -78.93 24.85
N LYS A 228 71.56 -78.14 25.67
CA LYS A 228 72.05 -77.70 27.02
C LYS A 228 71.03 -77.70 28.16
N LYS A 229 70.87 -78.88 28.78
CA LYS A 229 70.33 -79.01 30.16
C LYS A 229 71.38 -78.64 31.22
N SER A 230 71.08 -77.69 32.12
CA SER A 230 71.18 -77.87 33.61
C SER A 230 71.11 -76.57 34.43
N LYS A 231 70.06 -76.44 35.28
CA LYS A 231 70.05 -75.83 36.65
C LYS A 231 70.43 -74.31 36.72
N LYS A 232 69.96 -73.43 37.64
CA LYS A 232 69.02 -73.38 38.79
C LYS A 232 68.94 -71.86 39.18
N GLN A 233 67.97 -71.28 39.90
CA GLN A 233 66.57 -71.60 40.28
C GLN A 233 65.99 -70.34 41.00
N VAL A 234 64.69 -70.00 40.87
CA VAL A 234 63.91 -69.11 41.79
C VAL A 234 64.28 -67.59 41.69
N LYS A 235 63.37 -66.61 41.65
CA LYS A 235 62.08 -66.41 42.36
C LYS A 235 61.07 -65.54 41.56
N LYS A 236 59.78 -65.68 41.88
CA LYS A 236 58.72 -64.70 41.55
C LYS A 236 59.01 -63.36 42.24
N ASP A 237 58.52 -62.25 41.67
CA ASP A 237 57.38 -61.53 42.26
C ASP A 237 56.69 -60.60 41.24
N ILE A 238 55.39 -60.42 41.46
CA ILE A 238 54.48 -59.56 40.67
C ILE A 238 54.47 -58.18 41.31
N ASN A 239 54.57 -57.11 40.51
CA ASN A 239 54.10 -55.81 40.96
C ASN A 239 53.57 -54.98 39.77
N ASP A 240 52.28 -55.14 39.48
CA ASP A 240 51.52 -54.16 38.71
C ASP A 240 51.44 -52.86 39.53
N ASN A 241 52.13 -51.80 39.07
CA ASN A 241 51.74 -50.38 39.22
C ASN A 241 52.84 -49.42 38.74
N LEU A 242 53.10 -49.33 37.42
CA LEU A 242 53.78 -48.14 36.85
C LEU A 242 53.56 -47.88 35.34
N ILE A 243 52.46 -48.33 34.73
CA ILE A 243 52.16 -48.06 33.29
C ILE A 243 50.73 -47.52 33.08
N ASN A 244 50.15 -46.85 34.08
CA ASN A 244 48.83 -46.18 33.95
C ASN A 244 48.83 -44.66 34.24
N GLU A 245 49.99 -44.04 34.42
CA GLU A 245 50.10 -42.56 34.59
C GLU A 245 50.75 -41.81 33.41
N LYS A 246 51.21 -42.52 32.36
CA LYS A 246 51.86 -41.91 31.18
C LYS A 246 51.14 -42.09 29.84
N ILE A 247 49.90 -42.60 29.86
CA ILE A 247 49.06 -42.70 28.64
C ILE A 247 47.92 -41.67 28.62
N ASN A 248 47.47 -41.16 29.77
CA ASN A 248 46.39 -40.15 29.85
C ASN A 248 46.86 -38.68 29.75
N ASN A 249 48.13 -38.41 29.39
CA ASN A 249 48.69 -37.03 29.37
C ASN A 249 49.21 -36.55 28.01
N ILE A 250 48.97 -37.29 26.91
CA ILE A 250 49.38 -36.89 25.54
C ILE A 250 48.25 -37.10 24.50
N ILE A 251 46.98 -36.91 24.89
CA ILE A 251 45.84 -36.82 23.94
C ILE A 251 44.94 -35.58 24.16
N GLU A 252 44.97 -34.92 25.33
CA GLU A 252 44.19 -33.67 25.57
C GLU A 252 44.94 -32.35 25.27
N LYS A 253 45.85 -32.32 24.29
CA LYS A 253 46.60 -31.09 23.93
C LYS A 253 46.64 -30.72 22.44
N SER A 254 45.71 -31.20 21.62
CA SER A 254 45.70 -30.85 20.18
C SER A 254 44.33 -30.67 19.50
N LYS A 255 43.22 -30.59 20.23
CA LYS A 255 41.93 -30.05 19.71
C LYS A 255 41.20 -29.22 20.78
N LEU A 256 40.57 -28.12 20.35
CA LEU A 256 39.75 -27.18 21.14
C LEU A 256 40.49 -26.19 22.06
N ALA A 257 41.58 -25.61 21.56
CA ALA A 257 41.89 -24.21 21.83
C ALA A 257 41.57 -23.38 20.58
N ASP A 258 40.32 -22.90 20.47
CA ASP A 258 39.96 -21.67 19.76
C ASP A 258 38.46 -21.32 19.95
N ILE A 259 38.17 -20.01 20.07
CA ILE A 259 36.82 -19.39 20.14
C ILE A 259 35.92 -19.78 21.34
N LYS A 260 36.41 -19.54 22.58
CA LYS A 260 35.53 -19.25 23.74
C LYS A 260 35.87 -17.99 24.54
N GLY A 261 36.79 -17.15 24.03
CA GLY A 261 36.80 -15.72 24.33
C GLY A 261 35.77 -15.00 23.45
N SER A 262 35.24 -13.87 23.92
CA SER A 262 34.37 -12.93 23.18
C SER A 262 33.02 -13.40 22.60
N LYS A 263 32.46 -14.55 23.00
CA LYS A 263 30.99 -14.70 22.99
C LYS A 263 30.38 -13.91 24.16
N LEU A 264 30.38 -12.59 24.00
CA LEU A 264 29.67 -11.66 24.88
C LEU A 264 28.16 -11.80 24.61
N ASN A 265 27.62 -12.88 25.17
CA ASN A 265 26.22 -13.17 25.41
C ASN A 265 25.22 -12.75 24.30
N VAL A 266 25.47 -13.19 23.06
CA VAL A 266 24.59 -12.92 21.90
C VAL A 266 23.14 -13.31 22.17
N ASP A 267 22.89 -14.41 22.91
CA ASP A 267 21.55 -14.82 23.30
C ASP A 267 20.90 -13.90 24.35
N GLU A 268 21.67 -13.36 25.32
CA GLU A 268 21.14 -12.35 26.25
C GLU A 268 20.96 -11.00 25.57
N LEU A 269 21.82 -10.62 24.63
CA LEU A 269 21.67 -9.40 23.85
C LEU A 269 20.45 -9.49 22.93
N LEU A 270 20.23 -10.63 22.25
CA LEU A 270 18.99 -10.90 21.52
C LEU A 270 17.78 -10.93 22.45
N LYS A 271 17.86 -11.51 23.66
CA LYS A 271 16.75 -11.47 24.63
C LYS A 271 16.45 -10.04 25.08
N PHE A 272 17.47 -9.24 25.40
CA PHE A 272 17.31 -7.85 25.81
C PHE A 272 16.73 -6.99 24.68
N GLN A 273 17.24 -7.16 23.46
CA GLN A 273 16.73 -6.48 22.26
C GLN A 273 15.31 -6.93 21.95
N ASN A 274 14.98 -8.22 22.05
CA ASN A 274 13.60 -8.72 21.92
C ASN A 274 12.67 -8.18 23.01
N ILE A 275 13.15 -8.00 24.25
CA ILE A 275 12.37 -7.38 25.33
C ILE A 275 12.16 -5.89 25.05
N GLN A 276 13.15 -5.18 24.51
CA GLN A 276 13.00 -3.78 24.07
C GLN A 276 12.01 -3.65 22.92
N THR A 277 12.13 -4.47 21.87
CA THR A 277 11.18 -4.43 20.74
C THR A 277 9.79 -4.85 21.16
N GLN A 278 9.63 -5.84 22.06
CA GLN A 278 8.32 -6.18 22.63
C GLN A 278 7.72 -5.03 23.46
N LYS A 279 8.52 -4.28 24.22
CA LYS A 279 8.05 -3.08 24.93
C LYS A 279 7.64 -1.97 23.96
N GLN A 280 8.43 -1.71 22.92
CA GLN A 280 8.10 -0.73 21.87
C GLN A 280 6.84 -1.13 21.08
N ILE A 281 6.70 -2.40 20.73
CA ILE A 281 5.49 -2.94 20.09
C ILE A 281 4.28 -2.74 21.01
N LYS A 282 4.38 -3.03 22.31
CA LYS A 282 3.29 -2.79 23.26
C LYS A 282 2.90 -1.32 23.36
N SER A 283 3.87 -0.41 23.55
CA SER A 283 3.56 1.02 23.63
C SER A 283 2.95 1.56 22.33
N LEU A 284 3.45 1.12 21.16
CA LEU A 284 2.85 1.48 19.86
C LEU A 284 1.45 0.86 19.67
N THR A 285 1.19 -0.32 20.22
CA THR A 285 -0.14 -0.96 20.18
C THR A 285 -1.13 -0.19 21.04
N GLU A 286 -0.74 0.18 22.26
CA GLU A 286 -1.52 1.01 23.19
C GLU A 286 -1.78 2.41 22.62
N GLU A 287 -0.78 3.04 21.99
CA GLU A 287 -0.91 4.32 21.29
C GLU A 287 -1.90 4.21 20.12
N VAL A 288 -1.74 3.21 19.23
CA VAL A 288 -2.69 2.95 18.13
C VAL A 288 -4.11 2.67 18.64
N GLU A 289 -4.27 1.96 19.76
CA GLU A 289 -5.59 1.66 20.34
C GLU A 289 -6.25 2.92 20.92
N SER A 290 -5.49 3.78 21.61
CA SER A 290 -5.97 5.10 22.05
C SER A 290 -6.34 6.02 20.89
N LEU A 291 -5.51 6.10 19.84
CA LEU A 291 -5.78 6.90 18.64
C LEU A 291 -6.99 6.39 17.87
N LYS A 292 -7.22 5.07 17.80
CA LYS A 292 -8.45 4.49 17.25
C LYS A 292 -9.67 4.90 18.07
N LYS A 293 -9.61 4.82 19.39
CA LYS A 293 -10.71 5.21 20.28
C LYS A 293 -11.04 6.70 20.19
N ASP A 294 -10.03 7.56 20.06
CA ASP A 294 -10.20 8.99 19.82
C ASP A 294 -10.76 9.28 18.42
N LEU A 295 -10.34 8.53 17.40
CA LEU A 295 -10.89 8.62 16.05
C LEU A 295 -12.36 8.20 16.01
N ASP A 296 -12.73 7.08 16.62
CA ASP A 296 -14.12 6.61 16.72
C ASP A 296 -15.01 7.60 17.50
N SER A 297 -14.47 8.19 18.59
CA SER A 297 -15.13 9.24 19.34
C SER A 297 -15.38 10.48 18.46
N LYS A 298 -14.35 10.98 17.75
CA LYS A 298 -14.46 12.11 16.82
C LYS A 298 -15.39 11.80 15.64
N LEU A 299 -15.38 10.57 15.11
CA LEU A 299 -16.25 10.13 14.03
C LEU A 299 -17.73 10.11 14.49
N SER A 300 -18.00 9.58 15.69
CA SER A 300 -19.35 9.57 16.30
C SER A 300 -19.84 10.98 16.69
N GLN A 301 -18.93 11.87 17.05
CA GLN A 301 -19.22 13.29 17.30
C GLN A 301 -19.30 14.14 16.03
N SER A 302 -18.83 13.63 14.89
CA SER A 302 -18.76 14.36 13.63
C SER A 302 -20.16 14.75 13.12
N SER A 303 -20.35 16.04 12.82
CA SER A 303 -21.64 16.59 12.38
C SER A 303 -22.29 15.81 11.21
N PRO A 304 -21.56 15.42 10.13
CA PRO A 304 -22.10 14.55 9.09
C PRO A 304 -22.67 13.22 9.60
N VAL A 305 -21.97 12.53 10.52
CA VAL A 305 -22.41 11.24 11.08
C VAL A 305 -23.62 11.43 11.99
N GLN A 306 -23.65 12.49 12.80
CA GLN A 306 -24.83 12.82 13.61
C GLN A 306 -26.03 13.17 12.73
N ASN A 307 -25.85 13.90 11.64
CA ASN A 307 -26.91 14.27 10.70
C ASN A 307 -27.44 13.03 9.96
N LEU A 308 -26.55 12.14 9.48
CA LEU A 308 -26.94 10.85 8.91
C LEU A 308 -27.71 9.98 9.90
N LYS A 309 -27.27 9.93 11.17
CA LYS A 309 -27.96 9.20 12.24
C LYS A 309 -29.36 9.76 12.51
N ARG A 310 -29.54 11.09 12.51
CA ARG A 310 -30.86 11.74 12.62
C ARG A 310 -31.75 11.39 11.42
N MET A 311 -31.24 11.55 10.20
CA MET A 311 -31.98 11.22 8.97
C MET A 311 -32.38 9.74 8.89
N LEU A 312 -31.53 8.82 9.35
CA LEU A 312 -31.84 7.38 9.42
C LEU A 312 -32.92 7.08 10.45
N ILE A 313 -32.89 7.72 11.63
CA ILE A 313 -33.95 7.59 12.63
C ILE A 313 -35.28 8.12 12.07
N GLU A 314 -35.25 9.28 11.43
CA GLU A 314 -36.43 9.92 10.84
C GLU A 314 -37.03 9.08 9.69
N ARG A 315 -36.22 8.58 8.76
CA ARG A 315 -36.68 7.64 7.72
C ARG A 315 -37.19 6.32 8.29
N ASN A 316 -36.57 5.78 9.33
CA ASN A 316 -37.07 4.57 9.99
C ASN A 316 -38.43 4.81 10.67
N ASN A 317 -38.68 6.01 11.19
CA ASN A 317 -39.98 6.39 11.73
C ASN A 317 -41.02 6.58 10.62
N GLN A 318 -40.67 7.25 9.52
CA GLN A 318 -41.53 7.34 8.32
C GLN A 318 -41.88 5.96 7.77
N TYR A 319 -40.90 5.05 7.67
CA TYR A 319 -41.12 3.68 7.23
C TYR A 319 -42.04 2.89 8.17
N LYS A 320 -41.92 3.08 9.50
CA LYS A 320 -42.86 2.48 10.47
C LYS A 320 -44.29 3.01 10.31
N ILE A 321 -44.46 4.31 10.05
CA ILE A 321 -45.77 4.92 9.81
C ILE A 321 -46.38 4.36 8.53
N LEU A 322 -45.65 4.39 7.41
CA LEU A 322 -46.08 3.81 6.14
C LEU A 322 -46.40 2.32 6.26
N LYS A 323 -45.59 1.55 7.01
CA LYS A 323 -45.84 0.13 7.31
C LYS A 323 -47.15 -0.07 8.06
N ALA A 324 -47.48 0.79 9.03
CA ALA A 324 -48.73 0.74 9.77
C ALA A 324 -49.94 1.16 8.91
N GLU A 325 -49.79 2.17 8.04
CA GLU A 325 -50.83 2.60 7.10
C GLU A 325 -51.12 1.53 6.04
N ILE A 326 -50.09 0.92 5.46
CA ILE A 326 -50.25 -0.18 4.49
C ILE A 326 -50.98 -1.36 5.15
N LEU A 327 -50.64 -1.72 6.39
CA LEU A 327 -51.36 -2.79 7.13
C LEU A 327 -52.81 -2.41 7.47
N LYS A 328 -53.12 -1.12 7.65
CA LYS A 328 -54.49 -0.64 7.87
C LYS A 328 -55.36 -0.79 6.62
N TYR A 329 -54.80 -0.60 5.42
CA TYR A 329 -55.53 -0.75 4.15
C TYR A 329 -55.46 -2.16 3.56
N ASN A 330 -54.40 -2.92 3.84
CA ASN A 330 -54.21 -4.30 3.40
C ASN A 330 -53.58 -5.17 4.51
N PRO A 331 -54.40 -5.77 5.40
CA PRO A 331 -53.91 -6.56 6.54
C PRO A 331 -53.09 -7.80 6.15
N ASN A 332 -53.26 -8.30 4.93
CA ASN A 332 -52.57 -9.50 4.42
C ASN A 332 -51.25 -9.17 3.70
N TYR A 333 -50.83 -7.89 3.66
CA TYR A 333 -49.61 -7.48 2.99
C TYR A 333 -48.35 -7.92 3.76
N GLN A 334 -47.54 -8.78 3.15
CA GLN A 334 -46.26 -9.20 3.71
C GLN A 334 -45.12 -8.30 3.22
N PHE A 335 -44.39 -7.70 4.16
CA PHE A 335 -43.17 -6.96 3.89
C PHE A 335 -42.01 -7.95 3.78
N GLN A 336 -41.30 -7.94 2.66
CA GLN A 336 -40.00 -8.60 2.53
C GLN A 336 -38.95 -7.81 3.34
N ASN A 337 -38.03 -8.53 3.98
CA ASN A 337 -36.93 -7.97 4.80
C ASN A 337 -35.71 -7.65 3.93
#